data_AF-A0A8M1K743-F1
#
_entry.id   AF-A0A8M1K743-F1
#
_cell.length_a   1.000
_cell.length_b   1.000
_cell.length_c   1.000
_cell.angle_alpha   90.00
_cell.angle_beta   90.00
_cell.angle_gamma   90.00
#
_symmetry.space_group_name_H-M   'P 1'
#
loop_
_entity.id
_entity.type
_entity.pdbx_description
1 polymer ?
#
loop_
_entity_poly.entity_id
_entity_poly.type
_entity_poly.pdbx_seq_one_letter_code
_entity_poly.pdbx_strand_id
1 'polypeptide(L)'
;MHKEGMLHILHCLYELHEEEFVRRAMGVWGEMKFDSIPLTRTDCWVLLYCLQCCPTIRSLKLHECNITAEKLRMLQPALIRCKELGLTVERLSDADVGVLISALGEGKNLTKLSVAKSSLSPESVEQVLGALSRQRSVGNVHLSMTTITGTTAALCLDFIQNTETCRNLELQDTSCDSSLSVDKDSRSLRLDANSSMMSPGSLTQAFQNSIFSTTRSPASLTLSQADSPTSGSFTDFIHKFRDVTGLRANPHTPGGCMGVLESVT
;
A
#
# COMPACT_ATOMS: atom_id res chain seq x y z
N MET A 1 -8.74 25.18 -9.19
CA MET A 1 -8.96 25.62 -7.78
C MET A 1 -7.74 25.23 -6.97
N HIS A 2 -7.16 26.16 -6.21
CA HIS A 2 -6.13 25.84 -5.22
C HIS A 2 -6.72 24.88 -4.17
N LYS A 3 -5.97 23.86 -3.74
CA LYS A 3 -6.43 22.79 -2.84
C LYS A 3 -6.99 23.35 -1.52
N GLU A 4 -6.42 24.43 -1.01
CA GLU A 4 -6.89 25.17 0.18
C GLU A 4 -8.24 25.84 -0.02
N GLY A 5 -8.53 26.31 -1.24
CA GLY A 5 -9.81 26.95 -1.57
C GLY A 5 -11.00 26.00 -1.47
N MET A 6 -10.79 24.70 -1.74
CA MET A 6 -11.85 23.70 -1.58
C MET A 6 -12.22 23.52 -0.11
N LEU A 7 -11.23 23.38 0.77
CA LEU A 7 -11.49 23.23 2.20
C LEU A 7 -12.20 24.46 2.77
N HIS A 8 -11.79 25.67 2.36
CA HIS A 8 -12.44 26.90 2.80
C HIS A 8 -13.92 26.96 2.38
N ILE A 9 -14.26 26.58 1.15
CA ILE A 9 -15.67 26.55 0.73
C ILE A 9 -16.45 25.48 1.50
N LEU A 10 -15.85 24.34 1.81
CA LEU A 10 -16.51 23.33 2.67
C LEU A 10 -16.82 23.91 4.06
N HIS A 11 -15.92 24.70 4.64
CA HIS A 11 -16.21 25.45 5.87
C HIS A 11 -17.38 26.41 5.68
N CYS A 12 -17.41 27.21 4.61
CA CYS A 12 -18.56 28.08 4.33
C CYS A 12 -19.87 27.30 4.21
N LEU A 13 -19.86 26.14 3.54
CA LEU A 13 -21.04 25.27 3.42
C LEU A 13 -21.48 24.69 4.76
N TYR A 14 -20.52 24.33 5.61
CA TYR A 14 -20.79 23.87 6.97
C TYR A 14 -21.43 24.96 7.83
N GLU A 15 -20.87 26.17 7.83
CA GLU A 15 -21.39 27.32 8.61
C GLU A 15 -22.76 27.80 8.14
N LEU A 16 -23.11 27.60 6.86
CA LEU A 16 -24.44 27.92 6.35
C LEU A 16 -25.54 27.05 6.98
N HIS A 17 -25.24 25.80 7.34
CA HIS A 17 -26.19 24.80 7.87
C HIS A 17 -27.48 24.59 7.04
N GLU A 18 -27.49 25.02 5.77
CA GLU A 18 -28.62 24.88 4.84
C GLU A 18 -28.47 23.61 3.99
N GLU A 19 -28.93 22.47 4.52
CA GLU A 19 -28.74 21.14 3.92
C GLU A 19 -29.11 21.09 2.43
N GLU A 20 -30.23 21.71 2.05
CA GLU A 20 -30.68 21.74 0.66
C GLU A 20 -29.70 22.47 -0.26
N PHE A 21 -29.11 23.57 0.23
CA PHE A 21 -28.09 24.33 -0.49
C PHE A 21 -26.78 23.53 -0.57
N VAL A 22 -26.35 22.93 0.54
CA VAL A 22 -25.13 22.12 0.61
C VAL A 22 -25.23 20.94 -0.35
N ARG A 23 -26.34 20.21 -0.35
CA ARG A 23 -26.58 19.10 -1.30
C ARG A 23 -26.53 19.55 -2.76
N ARG A 24 -27.07 20.72 -3.10
CA ARG A 24 -26.95 21.28 -4.47
C ARG A 24 -25.50 21.60 -4.81
N ALA A 25 -24.76 22.25 -3.91
CA ALA A 25 -23.34 22.56 -4.12
C ALA A 25 -22.50 21.28 -4.25
N MET A 26 -22.69 20.32 -3.35
CA MET A 26 -22.00 19.03 -3.34
C MET A 26 -22.41 18.13 -4.52
N GLY A 27 -23.58 18.33 -5.10
CA GLY A 27 -24.00 17.65 -6.33
C GLY A 27 -23.18 18.05 -7.56
N VAL A 28 -22.57 19.24 -7.55
CA VAL A 28 -21.63 19.68 -8.59
C VAL A 28 -20.25 19.04 -8.37
N TRP A 29 -19.85 18.80 -7.13
CA TRP A 29 -18.58 18.20 -6.77
C TRP A 29 -18.66 16.68 -6.64
N GLY A 30 -18.44 15.99 -7.74
CA GLY A 30 -18.29 14.53 -7.72
C GLY A 30 -16.91 14.05 -7.25
N GLU A 31 -15.91 14.94 -7.22
CA GLU A 31 -14.51 14.57 -7.00
C GLU A 31 -13.81 15.56 -6.09
N MET A 32 -13.14 15.05 -5.05
CA MET A 32 -12.40 15.84 -4.07
C MET A 32 -11.02 15.24 -3.85
N LYS A 33 -9.99 16.09 -3.89
CA LYS A 33 -8.59 15.71 -3.65
C LYS A 33 -7.95 16.68 -2.66
N PHE A 34 -7.58 16.15 -1.51
CA PHE A 34 -6.75 16.78 -0.49
C PHE A 34 -5.41 16.04 -0.46
N ASP A 35 -4.33 16.82 -0.48
CA ASP A 35 -3.00 16.29 -0.74
C ASP A 35 -1.99 17.20 -0.07
N SER A 36 -1.32 16.64 0.95
CA SER A 36 -0.41 17.33 1.87
C SER A 36 -1.05 18.50 2.63
N ILE A 37 -2.36 18.41 2.91
CA ILE A 37 -3.09 19.35 3.78
C ILE A 37 -3.47 18.61 5.07
N PRO A 38 -2.79 18.87 6.20
CA PRO A 38 -3.13 18.23 7.47
C PRO A 38 -4.53 18.64 7.93
N LEU A 39 -5.48 17.69 7.89
CA LEU A 39 -6.85 17.97 8.31
C LEU A 39 -6.93 17.95 9.83
N THR A 40 -7.49 18.98 10.45
CA THR A 40 -7.83 19.00 11.86
C THR A 40 -9.07 18.15 12.15
N ARG A 41 -9.42 17.99 13.43
CA ARG A 41 -10.67 17.32 13.82
C ARG A 41 -11.90 18.07 13.29
N THR A 42 -11.87 19.41 13.32
CA THR A 42 -12.93 20.26 12.77
C THR A 42 -13.07 20.07 11.26
N ASP A 43 -11.95 20.06 10.54
CA ASP A 43 -11.98 19.81 9.08
C ASP A 43 -12.62 18.47 8.74
N CYS A 44 -12.39 17.43 9.55
CA CYS A 44 -13.01 16.12 9.34
C CYS A 44 -14.53 16.14 9.57
N TRP A 45 -15.02 16.92 10.53
CA TRP A 45 -16.47 17.12 10.74
C TRP A 45 -17.12 17.88 9.60
N VAL A 46 -16.48 18.96 9.16
CA VAL A 46 -16.90 19.77 8.00
C VAL A 46 -16.97 18.90 6.75
N LEU A 47 -15.93 18.10 6.51
CA LEU A 47 -15.88 17.18 5.39
C LEU A 47 -16.96 16.10 5.49
N LEU A 48 -17.17 15.51 6.68
CA LEU A 48 -18.22 14.52 6.90
C LEU A 48 -19.61 15.10 6.59
N TYR A 49 -19.94 16.27 7.15
CA TYR A 49 -21.22 16.94 6.93
C TYR A 49 -21.48 17.19 5.44
N CYS A 50 -20.49 17.75 4.73
CA CYS A 50 -20.61 18.02 3.31
C CYS A 50 -20.77 16.73 2.49
N LEU A 51 -19.99 15.69 2.80
CA LEU A 51 -20.05 14.40 2.11
C LEU A 51 -21.36 13.64 2.38
N GLN A 52 -21.97 13.79 3.56
CA GLN A 52 -23.30 13.25 3.86
C GLN A 52 -24.35 13.84 2.94
N CYS A 53 -24.26 15.14 2.65
CA CYS A 53 -25.15 15.83 1.72
C CYS A 53 -24.86 15.52 0.24
N CYS A 54 -23.71 14.91 -0.09
CA CYS A 54 -23.34 14.60 -1.47
C CYS A 54 -24.11 13.36 -1.96
N PRO A 55 -24.91 13.44 -3.05
CA PRO A 55 -25.69 12.28 -3.53
C PRO A 55 -24.82 11.11 -4.00
N THR A 56 -23.65 11.40 -4.59
CA THR A 56 -22.71 10.38 -5.06
C THR A 56 -21.29 10.90 -4.98
N ILE A 57 -20.47 10.27 -4.14
CA ILE A 57 -19.04 10.59 -4.01
C ILE A 57 -18.29 9.76 -5.05
N ARG A 58 -17.99 10.33 -6.22
CA ARG A 58 -17.32 9.60 -7.31
C ARG A 58 -15.87 9.31 -6.96
N SER A 59 -15.13 10.31 -6.49
CA SER A 59 -13.74 10.16 -6.06
C SER A 59 -13.45 11.00 -4.82
N LEU A 60 -12.85 10.37 -3.81
CA LEU A 60 -12.27 11.06 -2.65
C LEU A 60 -10.82 10.63 -2.47
N LYS A 61 -9.90 11.60 -2.49
CA LYS A 61 -8.46 11.37 -2.30
C LYS A 61 -7.96 12.18 -1.12
N LEU A 62 -7.49 11.50 -0.08
CA LEU A 62 -6.96 12.06 1.16
C LEU A 62 -5.50 11.58 1.33
N HIS A 63 -4.58 12.25 0.65
CA HIS A 63 -3.16 11.90 0.68
C HIS A 63 -2.42 12.83 1.65
N GLU A 64 -1.61 12.24 2.54
CA GLU A 64 -0.80 13.00 3.51
C GLU A 64 -1.61 14.01 4.35
N CYS A 65 -2.88 13.69 4.60
CA CYS A 65 -3.83 14.57 5.31
C CYS A 65 -3.82 14.39 6.85
N ASN A 66 -2.81 13.72 7.40
CA ASN A 66 -2.71 13.38 8.83
C ASN A 66 -3.96 12.62 9.32
N ILE A 67 -4.45 11.65 8.55
CA ILE A 67 -5.60 10.81 8.90
C ILE A 67 -5.14 9.74 9.90
N THR A 68 -5.51 9.90 11.17
CA THR A 68 -5.30 8.89 12.23
C THR A 68 -6.48 7.93 12.30
N ALA A 69 -6.37 6.88 13.10
CA ALA A 69 -7.49 5.98 13.39
C ALA A 69 -8.74 6.72 13.91
N GLU A 70 -8.57 7.78 14.71
CA GLU A 70 -9.67 8.62 15.20
C GLU A 70 -10.39 9.33 14.05
N LYS A 71 -9.65 10.04 13.19
CA LYS A 71 -10.23 10.75 12.04
C LYS A 71 -10.82 9.79 11.01
N LEU A 72 -10.23 8.61 10.88
CA LEU A 72 -10.75 7.54 10.04
C LEU A 72 -12.13 7.06 10.52
N ARG A 73 -12.30 6.85 11.84
CA ARG A 73 -13.62 6.54 12.45
C ARG A 73 -14.64 7.63 12.15
N MET A 74 -14.24 8.90 12.25
CA MET A 74 -15.12 10.03 11.95
C MET A 74 -15.57 10.04 10.48
N LEU A 75 -14.64 9.83 9.55
CA LEU A 75 -14.90 9.90 8.11
C LEU A 75 -15.52 8.62 7.54
N GLN A 76 -15.49 7.51 8.29
CA GLN A 76 -15.97 6.19 7.86
C GLN A 76 -17.35 6.23 7.15
N PRO A 77 -18.40 6.91 7.65
CA PRO A 77 -19.71 6.93 7.00
C PRO A 77 -19.69 7.51 5.58
N ALA A 78 -18.76 8.43 5.30
CA ALA A 78 -18.57 8.98 3.97
C ALA A 78 -17.67 8.10 3.09
N LEU A 79 -16.61 7.53 3.66
CA LEU A 79 -15.64 6.70 2.94
C LEU A 79 -16.29 5.45 2.33
N ILE A 80 -17.19 4.79 3.07
CA ILE A 80 -17.88 3.59 2.58
C ILE A 80 -18.73 3.84 1.33
N ARG A 81 -19.19 5.09 1.12
CA ARG A 81 -20.04 5.51 -0.01
C ARG A 81 -19.24 5.95 -1.25
N CYS A 82 -17.91 6.04 -1.15
CA CYS A 82 -17.05 6.45 -2.25
C CYS A 82 -16.94 5.36 -3.32
N LYS A 83 -17.00 5.73 -4.60
CA LYS A 83 -16.74 4.80 -5.72
C LYS A 83 -15.23 4.63 -5.96
N GLU A 84 -14.50 5.73 -5.93
CA GLU A 84 -13.04 5.77 -6.02
C GLU A 84 -12.46 6.38 -4.74
N LEU A 85 -11.42 5.77 -4.19
CA LEU A 85 -10.80 6.17 -2.93
C LEU A 85 -9.27 6.20 -3.06
N GLY A 86 -8.64 7.28 -2.61
CA GLY A 86 -7.21 7.35 -2.33
C GLY A 86 -7.01 7.75 -0.88
N LEU A 87 -6.23 6.99 -0.11
CA LEU A 87 -6.16 7.17 1.33
C LEU A 87 -4.75 6.94 1.87
N THR A 88 -4.23 7.93 2.59
CA THR A 88 -3.06 7.79 3.46
C THR A 88 -3.50 7.89 4.91
N VAL A 89 -3.30 6.83 5.67
CA VAL A 89 -3.51 6.78 7.12
C VAL A 89 -2.17 6.66 7.84
N GLU A 90 -2.09 7.25 9.02
CA GLU A 90 -0.89 7.26 9.85
C GLU A 90 -1.18 6.72 11.24
N ARG A 91 -0.15 6.14 11.87
CA ARG A 91 -0.17 5.73 13.30
C ARG A 91 -1.31 4.77 13.62
N LEU A 92 -1.54 3.79 12.75
CA LEU A 92 -2.46 2.68 13.03
C LEU A 92 -1.75 1.62 13.87
N SER A 93 -2.48 1.12 14.86
CA SER A 93 -2.14 -0.09 15.62
C SER A 93 -2.97 -1.28 15.13
N ASP A 94 -2.64 -2.49 15.57
CA ASP A 94 -3.42 -3.69 15.27
C ASP A 94 -4.89 -3.58 15.69
N ALA A 95 -5.18 -2.87 16.79
CA ALA A 95 -6.54 -2.61 17.27
C ALA A 95 -7.35 -1.69 16.33
N ASP A 96 -6.68 -0.91 15.48
CA ASP A 96 -7.32 0.03 14.56
C ASP A 96 -7.55 -0.57 13.16
N VAL A 97 -7.03 -1.77 12.87
CA VAL A 97 -7.14 -2.42 11.55
C VAL A 97 -8.59 -2.67 11.17
N GLY A 98 -9.44 -3.05 12.14
CA GLY A 98 -10.88 -3.20 11.92
C GLY A 98 -11.55 -1.90 11.46
N VAL A 99 -11.07 -0.74 11.94
CA VAL A 99 -11.56 0.57 11.49
C VAL A 99 -11.15 0.83 10.04
N LEU A 100 -9.89 0.54 9.69
CA LEU A 100 -9.41 0.70 8.32
C LEU A 100 -10.22 -0.17 7.35
N ILE A 101 -10.40 -1.45 7.66
CA ILE A 101 -11.17 -2.39 6.84
C ILE A 101 -12.62 -1.90 6.69
N SER A 102 -13.23 -1.46 7.79
CA SER A 102 -14.60 -0.94 7.76
C SER A 102 -14.73 0.36 6.96
N ALA A 103 -13.72 1.22 6.97
CA ALA A 103 -13.68 2.46 6.19
C ALA A 103 -13.43 2.21 4.69
N LEU A 104 -12.59 1.22 4.35
CA LEU A 104 -12.41 0.77 2.97
C LEU A 104 -13.71 0.18 2.41
N GLY A 105 -14.47 -0.57 3.20
CA GLY A 105 -15.64 -1.30 2.72
C GLY A 105 -15.27 -2.21 1.54
N GLU A 106 -16.16 -2.38 0.57
CA GLU A 106 -15.95 -3.28 -0.57
C GLU A 106 -16.27 -2.61 -1.91
N GLY A 107 -15.80 -3.22 -3.01
CA GLY A 107 -16.19 -2.90 -4.37
C GLY A 107 -15.71 -1.56 -4.94
N LYS A 108 -14.71 -0.91 -4.31
CA LYS A 108 -14.22 0.42 -4.73
C LYS A 108 -13.08 0.32 -5.73
N ASN A 109 -12.85 1.41 -6.44
CA ASN A 109 -11.60 1.67 -7.14
C ASN A 109 -10.63 2.36 -6.17
N LEU A 110 -9.77 1.58 -5.52
CA LEU A 110 -8.79 2.12 -4.59
C LEU A 110 -7.56 2.59 -5.38
N THR A 111 -7.36 3.90 -5.54
CA THR A 111 -6.23 4.42 -6.34
C THR A 111 -4.90 4.36 -5.61
N LYS A 112 -4.94 4.53 -4.29
CA LYS A 112 -3.78 4.47 -3.41
C LYS A 112 -4.24 4.12 -2.01
N LEU A 113 -3.55 3.20 -1.35
CA LEU A 113 -3.64 3.00 0.09
C LEU A 113 -2.24 3.09 0.67
N SER A 114 -2.05 3.95 1.65
CA SER A 114 -0.78 4.07 2.37
C SER A 114 -1.06 4.03 3.86
N VAL A 115 -0.55 3.02 4.55
CA VAL A 115 -0.59 2.90 6.01
C VAL A 115 0.81 3.19 6.54
N ALA A 116 1.12 4.47 6.72
CA ALA A 116 2.45 4.96 7.06
C ALA A 116 2.63 5.08 8.58
N LYS A 117 3.88 5.10 9.06
CA LYS A 117 4.22 5.33 10.48
C LYS A 117 3.41 4.45 11.43
N SER A 118 3.18 3.21 11.01
CA SER A 118 2.33 2.23 11.67
C SER A 118 3.15 0.97 11.92
N SER A 119 2.75 0.21 12.94
CA SER A 119 3.47 -0.97 13.39
C SER A 119 2.53 -2.16 13.36
N LEU A 120 2.02 -2.48 12.16
CA LEU A 120 1.10 -3.59 11.96
C LEU A 120 1.80 -4.93 12.16
N SER A 121 1.09 -5.89 12.76
CA SER A 121 1.50 -7.28 12.83
C SER A 121 1.27 -8.01 11.49
N PRO A 122 1.89 -9.18 11.27
CA PRO A 122 1.61 -10.03 10.12
C PRO A 122 0.12 -10.36 9.94
N GLU A 123 -0.59 -10.63 11.04
CA GLU A 123 -2.03 -10.94 11.03
C GLU A 123 -2.86 -9.73 10.60
N SER A 124 -2.49 -8.54 11.07
CA SER A 124 -3.12 -7.28 10.64
C SER A 124 -2.93 -7.01 9.15
N VAL A 125 -1.73 -7.29 8.62
CA VAL A 125 -1.43 -7.15 7.19
C VAL A 125 -2.27 -8.14 6.38
N GLU A 126 -2.36 -9.39 6.81
CA GLU A 126 -3.21 -10.41 6.16
C GLU A 126 -4.67 -9.95 6.08
N GLN A 127 -5.22 -9.40 7.17
CA GLN A 127 -6.58 -8.87 7.18
C GLN A 127 -6.76 -7.70 6.21
N VAL A 128 -5.77 -6.81 6.11
CA VAL A 128 -5.78 -5.69 5.15
C VAL A 128 -5.72 -6.22 3.71
N LEU A 129 -4.84 -7.17 3.40
CA LEU A 129 -4.78 -7.81 2.08
C LEU A 129 -6.11 -8.49 1.72
N GLY A 130 -6.73 -9.18 2.69
CA GLY A 130 -8.06 -9.77 2.53
C GLY A 130 -9.15 -8.72 2.26
N ALA A 131 -9.05 -7.51 2.80
CA ALA A 131 -9.97 -6.42 2.47
C ALA A 131 -9.69 -5.79 1.10
N LEU A 132 -8.42 -5.76 0.70
CA LEU A 132 -8.00 -5.27 -0.61
C LEU A 132 -8.46 -6.20 -1.75
N SER A 133 -8.52 -7.52 -1.53
CA SER A 133 -9.01 -8.48 -2.53
C SER A 133 -10.52 -8.33 -2.82
N ARG A 134 -11.26 -7.66 -1.93
CA ARG A 134 -12.69 -7.35 -2.10
C ARG A 134 -12.94 -6.02 -2.82
N GLN A 135 -11.90 -5.34 -3.28
CA GLN A 135 -12.02 -4.12 -4.07
C GLN A 135 -12.17 -4.42 -5.56
N ARG A 136 -12.78 -3.51 -6.31
CA ARG A 136 -12.90 -3.63 -7.78
C ARG A 136 -11.55 -3.41 -8.45
N SER A 137 -10.76 -2.47 -7.92
CA SER A 137 -9.38 -2.29 -8.34
C SER A 137 -8.53 -1.80 -7.19
N VAL A 138 -7.27 -2.22 -7.15
CA VAL A 138 -6.28 -1.80 -6.15
C VAL A 138 -5.11 -1.17 -6.88
N GLY A 139 -4.83 0.11 -6.59
CA GLY A 139 -3.70 0.84 -7.13
C GLY A 139 -2.45 0.57 -6.30
N ASN A 140 -1.72 1.63 -5.97
CA ASN A 140 -0.49 1.50 -5.20
C ASN A 140 -0.82 1.28 -3.72
N VAL A 141 -0.23 0.25 -3.12
CA VAL A 141 -0.41 -0.08 -1.71
C VAL A 141 0.93 0.04 -1.00
N HIS A 142 0.98 0.81 0.09
CA HIS A 142 2.13 0.92 0.98
C HIS A 142 1.70 0.57 2.40
N LEU A 143 2.35 -0.39 3.05
CA LEU A 143 2.04 -0.81 4.42
C LEU A 143 3.31 -0.78 5.29
N SER A 144 3.24 -0.07 6.42
CA SER A 144 4.27 -0.12 7.46
C SER A 144 3.95 -1.20 8.51
N MET A 145 4.93 -2.04 8.84
CA MET A 145 4.82 -3.13 9.82
C MET A 145 6.03 -3.22 10.75
N THR A 146 5.94 -4.04 11.79
CA THR A 146 7.01 -4.24 12.78
C THR A 146 8.15 -5.10 12.27
N THR A 147 7.84 -6.20 11.60
CA THR A 147 8.86 -7.11 11.05
C THR A 147 8.33 -7.78 9.80
N ILE A 148 9.07 -7.69 8.70
CA ILE A 148 8.76 -8.43 7.47
C ILE A 148 9.19 -9.88 7.66
N THR A 149 8.23 -10.80 7.81
CA THR A 149 8.53 -12.24 7.86
C THR A 149 8.47 -12.88 6.48
N GLY A 150 9.09 -14.04 6.31
CA GLY A 150 8.92 -14.85 5.09
C GLY A 150 7.45 -15.11 4.77
N THR A 151 6.66 -15.48 5.80
CA THR A 151 5.21 -15.70 5.68
C THR A 151 4.50 -14.47 5.14
N THR A 152 4.80 -13.28 5.66
CA THR A 152 4.19 -12.02 5.19
C THR A 152 4.55 -11.74 3.73
N ALA A 153 5.80 -12.01 3.33
CA ALA A 153 6.23 -11.88 1.95
C ALA A 153 5.50 -12.84 1.01
N ALA A 154 5.30 -14.10 1.43
CA ALA A 154 4.52 -15.07 0.67
C ALA A 154 3.05 -14.65 0.53
N LEU A 155 2.43 -14.13 1.58
CA LEU A 155 1.06 -13.60 1.51
C LEU A 155 0.94 -12.43 0.52
N CYS A 156 1.92 -11.53 0.51
CA CYS A 156 1.96 -10.40 -0.41
C CYS A 156 2.16 -10.85 -1.87
N LEU A 157 3.02 -11.83 -2.07
CA LEU A 157 3.28 -12.44 -3.37
C LEU A 157 2.03 -13.15 -3.90
N ASP A 158 1.39 -13.98 -3.09
CA ASP A 158 0.15 -14.68 -3.43
C ASP A 158 -0.97 -13.67 -3.76
N PHE A 159 -1.12 -12.63 -2.93
CA PHE A 159 -2.08 -11.56 -3.18
C PHE A 159 -1.86 -10.88 -4.54
N ILE A 160 -0.63 -10.48 -4.87
CA ILE A 160 -0.35 -9.82 -6.16
C ILE A 160 -0.53 -10.78 -7.34
N GLN A 161 -0.13 -12.05 -7.19
CA GLN A 161 -0.30 -13.04 -8.26
C GLN A 161 -1.79 -13.28 -8.55
N ASN A 162 -2.59 -13.44 -7.50
CA ASN A 162 -4.02 -13.77 -7.61
C ASN A 162 -4.90 -12.55 -7.91
N THR A 163 -4.45 -11.33 -7.62
CA THR A 163 -5.19 -10.13 -7.99
C THR A 163 -4.82 -9.66 -9.40
N GLU A 164 -5.82 -9.48 -10.26
CA GLU A 164 -5.61 -8.89 -11.58
C GLU A 164 -5.40 -7.37 -11.52
N THR A 165 -5.83 -6.76 -10.41
CA THR A 165 -5.96 -5.31 -10.34
C THR A 165 -4.82 -4.62 -9.61
N CYS A 166 -4.18 -5.31 -8.64
CA CYS A 166 -3.08 -4.75 -7.86
C CYS A 166 -1.78 -4.82 -8.66
N ARG A 167 -1.16 -3.65 -8.88
CA ARG A 167 0.11 -3.57 -9.61
C ARG A 167 1.32 -3.45 -8.70
N ASN A 168 1.18 -2.74 -7.59
CA ASN A 168 2.32 -2.41 -6.75
C ASN A 168 1.93 -2.51 -5.27
N LEU A 169 2.71 -3.29 -4.52
CA LEU A 169 2.61 -3.43 -3.08
C LEU A 169 4.00 -3.24 -2.48
N GLU A 170 4.11 -2.26 -1.59
CA GLU A 170 5.30 -1.99 -0.82
C GLU A 170 5.03 -2.24 0.66
N LEU A 171 5.93 -2.96 1.31
CA LEU A 171 5.97 -3.16 2.74
C LEU A 171 7.21 -2.46 3.28
N GLN A 172 7.05 -1.74 4.38
CA GLN A 172 8.16 -1.13 5.10
C GLN A 172 8.25 -1.71 6.50
N ASP A 173 9.40 -2.28 6.81
CA ASP A 173 9.80 -2.69 8.15
C ASP A 173 10.24 -1.46 8.95
N THR A 174 9.44 -1.10 9.94
CA THR A 174 9.72 0.07 10.79
C THR A 174 10.82 -0.18 11.81
N SER A 175 11.22 -1.44 12.04
CA SER A 175 12.26 -1.79 13.03
C SER A 175 13.67 -1.71 12.48
N CYS A 176 13.86 -2.05 11.20
CA CYS A 176 15.18 -2.18 10.57
C CYS A 176 15.29 -1.33 9.29
N ASP A 177 14.37 -0.37 9.10
CA ASP A 177 14.24 0.51 7.94
C ASP A 177 14.57 -0.22 6.63
N SER A 178 13.90 -1.36 6.50
CA SER A 178 14.00 -2.28 5.37
C SER A 178 12.68 -2.24 4.61
N SER A 179 12.70 -2.42 3.30
CA SER A 179 11.48 -2.43 2.50
C SER A 179 11.46 -3.62 1.54
N LEU A 180 10.24 -4.05 1.25
CA LEU A 180 9.93 -5.01 0.21
C LEU A 180 8.97 -4.34 -0.75
N SER A 181 9.34 -4.23 -2.01
CA SER A 181 8.44 -3.86 -3.09
C SER A 181 8.16 -5.06 -3.98
N VAL A 182 6.90 -5.26 -4.31
CA VAL A 182 6.45 -6.26 -5.26
C VAL A 182 5.65 -5.54 -6.34
N ASP A 183 6.14 -5.62 -7.57
CA ASP A 183 5.53 -4.98 -8.72
C ASP A 183 5.13 -6.03 -9.77
N LYS A 184 3.91 -5.93 -10.29
CA LYS A 184 3.36 -6.81 -11.32
C LYS A 184 3.10 -5.99 -12.57
N ASP A 185 3.88 -6.29 -13.61
CA ASP A 185 3.58 -5.92 -14.97
C ASP A 185 2.96 -7.12 -15.71
N SER A 186 2.29 -6.82 -16.83
CA SER A 186 1.68 -7.76 -17.77
C SER A 186 2.54 -8.95 -18.20
N ARG A 187 3.87 -8.89 -18.01
CA ARG A 187 4.84 -9.91 -18.45
C ARG A 187 5.78 -10.40 -17.35
N SER A 188 5.81 -9.75 -16.19
CA SER A 188 6.81 -10.03 -15.18
C SER A 188 6.36 -9.57 -13.81
N LEU A 189 6.80 -10.32 -12.79
CA LEU A 189 6.68 -9.93 -11.40
C LEU A 189 8.08 -9.55 -10.88
N ARG A 190 8.26 -8.33 -10.40
CA ARG A 190 9.50 -7.83 -9.80
C ARG A 190 9.37 -7.81 -8.27
N LEU A 191 10.44 -8.16 -7.59
CA LEU A 191 10.52 -8.26 -6.14
C LEU A 191 11.81 -7.58 -5.69
N ASP A 192 11.70 -6.35 -5.23
CA ASP A 192 12.85 -5.56 -4.78
C ASP A 192 12.88 -5.53 -3.26
N ALA A 193 13.98 -5.97 -2.65
CA ALA A 193 14.17 -5.96 -1.20
C ALA A 193 15.35 -5.06 -0.83
N ASN A 194 15.10 -4.03 -0.03
CA ASN A 194 16.10 -3.10 0.47
C ASN A 194 16.23 -3.25 1.99
N SER A 195 17.44 -3.15 2.52
CA SER A 195 17.69 -3.18 3.96
C SER A 195 18.83 -2.22 4.31
N SER A 196 18.58 -1.34 5.28
CA SER A 196 19.56 -0.35 5.76
C SER A 196 20.40 -0.86 6.94
N MET A 197 19.99 -1.93 7.62
CA MET A 197 20.70 -2.49 8.78
C MET A 197 21.19 -3.92 8.53
N MET A 198 22.51 -4.06 8.44
CA MET A 198 23.19 -5.35 8.57
C MET A 198 22.81 -6.04 9.90
N SER A 199 22.01 -7.09 9.84
CA SER A 199 22.23 -8.27 10.69
C SER A 199 22.22 -9.53 9.81
N PRO A 200 23.30 -10.32 9.82
CA PRO A 200 23.42 -11.51 8.99
C PRO A 200 22.59 -12.65 9.62
N GLY A 201 21.32 -12.80 9.25
CA GLY A 201 20.61 -14.04 9.58
C GLY A 201 19.09 -14.10 9.45
N SER A 202 18.36 -12.99 9.61
CA SER A 202 16.91 -13.12 9.90
C SER A 202 15.99 -12.84 8.72
N LEU A 203 16.19 -11.73 8.00
CA LEU A 203 15.31 -11.36 6.89
C LEU A 203 15.61 -12.19 5.66
N THR A 204 16.85 -12.21 5.19
CA THR A 204 17.21 -12.87 3.92
C THR A 204 16.87 -14.35 3.90
N GLN A 205 17.00 -15.09 5.03
CA GLN A 205 16.76 -16.53 5.11
C GLN A 205 15.27 -16.92 5.19
N ALA A 206 14.44 -16.12 5.88
CA ALA A 206 12.99 -16.33 5.90
C ALA A 206 12.35 -15.93 4.56
N PHE A 207 12.87 -14.84 3.96
CA PHE A 207 12.51 -14.38 2.62
C PHE A 207 12.87 -15.41 1.54
N GLN A 208 14.07 -16.00 1.66
CA GLN A 208 14.55 -17.14 0.87
C GLN A 208 13.53 -18.28 0.86
N ASN A 209 13.13 -18.78 2.02
CA ASN A 209 12.26 -19.97 2.14
C ASN A 209 10.83 -19.77 1.62
N SER A 210 10.26 -18.56 1.73
CA SER A 210 8.89 -18.28 1.29
C SER A 210 8.75 -18.00 -0.20
N ILE A 211 9.80 -17.49 -0.86
CA ILE A 211 9.84 -17.40 -2.33
C ILE A 211 9.93 -18.81 -2.94
N PHE A 212 10.69 -19.73 -2.32
CA PHE A 212 10.86 -21.12 -2.78
C PHE A 212 9.55 -21.94 -2.78
N SER A 213 8.54 -21.61 -1.96
CA SER A 213 7.29 -22.38 -1.89
C SER A 213 6.21 -21.95 -2.88
N THR A 214 6.27 -20.72 -3.40
CA THR A 214 5.08 -20.03 -3.95
C THR A 214 5.15 -19.82 -5.47
N THR A 215 6.34 -19.90 -6.08
CA THR A 215 6.48 -19.60 -7.52
C THR A 215 6.18 -20.83 -8.40
N ARG A 216 5.02 -20.82 -9.07
CA ARG A 216 4.58 -21.86 -10.03
C ARG A 216 4.50 -21.38 -11.50
N SER A 217 5.03 -20.19 -11.80
CA SER A 217 4.88 -19.49 -13.09
C SER A 217 6.21 -18.85 -13.53
N PRO A 218 6.49 -18.71 -14.85
CA PRO A 218 7.68 -18.03 -15.34
C PRO A 218 7.67 -16.55 -14.94
N ALA A 219 8.34 -16.21 -13.84
CA ALA A 219 8.52 -14.85 -13.36
C ALA A 219 10.02 -14.53 -13.33
N SER A 220 10.39 -13.36 -13.87
CA SER A 220 11.75 -12.84 -13.77
C SER A 220 11.96 -12.19 -12.39
N LEU A 221 12.81 -12.79 -11.55
CA LEU A 221 13.13 -12.25 -10.24
C LEU A 221 14.36 -11.35 -10.35
N THR A 222 14.21 -10.06 -10.05
CA THR A 222 15.35 -9.13 -9.95
C THR A 222 15.64 -8.89 -8.48
N LEU A 223 16.82 -9.28 -8.00
CA LEU A 223 17.30 -8.90 -6.68
C LEU A 223 18.38 -7.83 -6.84
N SER A 224 18.07 -6.61 -6.41
CA SER A 224 19.03 -5.50 -6.31
C SER A 224 19.41 -5.24 -4.85
N GLN A 225 20.70 -5.06 -4.58
CA GLN A 225 21.21 -4.63 -3.27
C GLN A 225 21.76 -3.20 -3.39
N ALA A 226 21.34 -2.30 -2.51
CA ALA A 226 21.73 -0.88 -2.55
C ALA A 226 23.20 -0.63 -2.18
N ASP A 227 23.84 -1.52 -1.41
CA ASP A 227 25.22 -1.37 -0.93
C ASP A 227 26.13 -2.54 -1.30
N SER A 228 27.41 -2.23 -1.55
CA SER A 228 28.45 -3.19 -1.94
C SER A 228 28.56 -4.37 -0.95
N PRO A 229 28.57 -5.63 -1.42
CA PRO A 229 28.60 -6.78 -0.53
C PRO A 229 29.96 -6.86 0.17
N THR A 230 29.95 -7.02 1.50
CA THR A 230 31.01 -7.81 2.14
C THR A 230 30.95 -9.20 1.49
N SER A 231 32.01 -9.54 0.77
CA SER A 231 32.06 -10.35 -0.46
C SER A 231 31.70 -11.85 -0.37
N GLY A 232 30.94 -12.29 0.63
CA GLY A 232 30.54 -13.69 0.81
C GLY A 232 29.04 -13.95 0.63
N SER A 233 28.17 -13.18 1.31
CA SER A 233 26.80 -13.66 1.53
C SER A 233 25.87 -13.52 0.33
N PHE A 234 26.03 -12.49 -0.50
CA PHE A 234 25.14 -12.24 -1.65
C PHE A 234 25.49 -13.16 -2.84
N THR A 235 26.78 -13.39 -3.10
CA THR A 235 27.24 -14.26 -4.20
C THR A 235 26.95 -15.73 -3.92
N ASP A 236 27.17 -16.19 -2.68
CA ASP A 236 26.77 -17.53 -2.24
C ASP A 236 25.24 -17.70 -2.26
N PHE A 237 24.50 -16.63 -1.95
CA PHE A 237 23.04 -16.60 -2.08
C PHE A 237 22.57 -16.76 -3.53
N ILE A 238 23.13 -16.04 -4.50
CA ILE A 238 22.78 -16.19 -5.92
C ILE A 238 23.14 -17.59 -6.44
N HIS A 239 24.26 -18.15 -6.00
CA HIS A 239 24.65 -19.53 -6.36
C HIS A 239 23.71 -20.58 -5.78
N LYS A 240 23.35 -20.47 -4.48
CA LYS A 240 22.40 -21.39 -3.85
C LYS A 240 20.97 -21.22 -4.37
N PHE A 241 20.59 -19.99 -4.72
CA PHE A 241 19.34 -19.66 -5.39
C PHE A 241 19.23 -20.32 -6.77
N ARG A 242 20.32 -20.28 -7.57
CA ARG A 242 20.44 -20.95 -8.87
C ARG A 242 20.25 -22.47 -8.75
N ASP A 243 20.87 -23.07 -7.74
CA ASP A 243 20.80 -24.52 -7.52
C ASP A 243 19.41 -25.02 -7.09
N VAL A 244 18.64 -24.20 -6.36
CA VAL A 244 17.30 -24.59 -5.86
C VAL A 244 16.17 -24.28 -6.84
N THR A 245 16.28 -23.21 -7.63
CA THR A 245 15.20 -22.75 -8.53
C THR A 245 15.36 -23.15 -9.99
N GLY A 246 16.57 -23.55 -10.41
CA GLY A 246 16.88 -23.80 -11.82
C GLY A 246 16.93 -22.53 -12.70
N LEU A 247 16.74 -21.35 -12.10
CA LEU A 247 16.78 -20.05 -12.80
C LEU A 247 18.23 -19.68 -13.16
N ARG A 248 18.49 -19.38 -14.45
CA ARG A 248 19.81 -18.90 -14.90
C ARG A 248 19.88 -17.38 -14.83
N ALA A 249 21.03 -16.87 -14.40
CA ALA A 249 21.32 -15.44 -14.47
C ALA A 249 21.39 -15.01 -15.95
N ASN A 250 20.76 -13.89 -16.29
CA ASN A 250 20.90 -13.32 -17.63
C ASN A 250 22.37 -12.86 -17.81
N PRO A 251 23.14 -13.44 -18.75
CA PRO A 251 24.59 -13.19 -18.87
C PRO A 251 24.96 -11.79 -19.39
N HIS A 252 23.98 -10.90 -19.61
CA HIS A 252 24.19 -9.56 -20.18
C HIS A 252 24.02 -8.38 -19.22
N THR A 253 24.21 -8.54 -17.90
CA THR A 253 24.34 -7.40 -16.97
C THR A 253 25.81 -7.01 -16.78
N PRO A 254 26.27 -5.84 -17.28
CA PRO A 254 27.61 -5.35 -17.01
C PRO A 254 27.65 -4.67 -15.63
N GLY A 255 28.51 -5.20 -14.75
CA GLY A 255 29.12 -4.50 -13.61
C GLY A 255 28.22 -3.62 -12.74
N GLY A 256 27.68 -4.20 -11.66
CA GLY A 256 27.06 -3.48 -10.54
C GLY A 256 25.92 -4.29 -9.93
N CYS A 257 25.82 -4.33 -8.60
CA CYS A 257 24.92 -5.07 -7.68
C CYS A 257 23.45 -5.33 -8.12
N MET A 258 23.23 -5.98 -9.26
CA MET A 258 21.93 -6.39 -9.78
C MET A 258 22.03 -7.82 -10.34
N GLY A 259 21.34 -8.76 -9.68
CA GLY A 259 21.11 -10.10 -10.21
C GLY A 259 19.72 -10.17 -10.84
N VAL A 260 19.64 -10.33 -12.16
CA VAL A 260 18.39 -10.64 -12.87
C VAL A 260 18.35 -12.15 -13.11
N LEU A 261 17.33 -12.81 -12.55
CA LEU A 261 17.11 -14.26 -12.66
C LEU A 261 15.88 -14.50 -13.55
N GLU A 262 16.08 -15.16 -14.68
CA GLU A 262 15.01 -15.46 -15.65
C GLU A 262 14.57 -16.92 -15.57
N SER A 263 13.26 -17.14 -15.72
CA SER A 263 12.65 -18.45 -15.90
C SER A 263 13.03 -19.04 -17.25
N VAL A 264 13.65 -20.22 -17.21
CA VAL A 264 13.86 -21.05 -18.40
C VAL A 264 12.57 -21.86 -18.61
N THR A 265 11.98 -21.73 -19.80
CA THR A 265 10.97 -22.65 -20.31
C THR A 265 11.64 -23.79 -21.04
#